data_AF-A0A258B7W4-F1
#
_entry.id   AF-A0A258B7W4-F1
#
_cell.length_a   1.000
_cell.length_b   1.000
_cell.length_c   1.000
_cell.angle_alpha   90.00
_cell.angle_beta   90.00
_cell.angle_gamma   90.00
#
_symmetry.space_group_name_H-M   'P 1'
#
loop_
_entity.id
_entity.type
_entity.pdbx_description
1 polymer ?
#
loop_
_entity_poly.entity_id
_entity_poly.type
_entity_poly.pdbx_seq_one_letter_code
_entity_poly.pdbx_strand_id
1 'polypeptide(L)'
;GQVVNVDPASVVVDGNHHVTEMTLNDLSVGIDQISTDIESRSTYMQFGGEYRNGGLRVEFVANHGEGTYSRNDMRSSISGLYGSATMKVLPSGLWSYELPDTFDQDDPSTFVVLRPATSNLAAVVESIDAPARPAYTIAQQPLTTPSFAVTYQPRMQENSETTYKVDLTYDFDEKIPFITRFKVGASNRKNELDYWGPGGYTVKAAVGTYGQPGYEAPIVVPTLNLRGSFRGCEPTATSTLSCNYGYVANTALSSRLTGVDTFTPDQLRELISGILVEPDSQFFNGYEGAEGLTSWKGLDIRKLWSQLGAAQNANYDCIKVCMGSDGKMYNQPVTHTEEKVNALYYMVEFEQDLPFNMLFNGNLGLRMVETDVLGSGLMTFNSIRKTSSYDPANPNAAGGTVTYSVSRQTTFEKKTRDWLPSYNFNLWVVPDEVVVRYYTARTIARPPINRLMPA
;
A
#
# COMPACT_ATOMS: atom_id res chain seq x y z
N GLY A 1 28.12 20.43 14.04
CA GLY A 1 27.05 19.60 14.61
C GLY A 1 27.28 19.51 16.09
N GLN A 2 26.27 19.79 16.91
CA GLN A 2 26.39 19.50 18.34
C GLN A 2 26.23 17.99 18.51
N VAL A 3 27.24 17.36 19.08
CA VAL A 3 27.22 15.95 19.46
C VAL A 3 26.55 15.91 20.83
N VAL A 4 25.22 15.90 20.86
CA VAL A 4 24.46 16.11 22.11
C VAL A 4 24.64 14.95 23.10
N ASN A 5 25.14 13.79 22.64
CA ASN A 5 25.14 12.56 23.41
C ASN A 5 26.52 11.90 23.58
N VAL A 6 27.62 12.43 23.04
CA VAL A 6 28.97 11.87 23.31
C VAL A 6 29.53 12.55 24.54
N ASP A 7 30.04 11.78 25.51
CA ASP A 7 30.89 12.32 26.57
C ASP A 7 32.28 12.63 25.99
N PRO A 8 32.69 13.91 25.83
CA PRO A 8 33.97 14.23 25.23
C PRO A 8 35.17 13.72 26.04
N ALA A 9 35.01 13.51 27.34
CA ALA A 9 36.08 13.01 28.21
C ALA A 9 36.33 11.50 28.02
N SER A 10 35.39 10.79 27.40
CA SER A 10 35.44 9.34 27.17
C SER A 10 36.13 8.93 25.86
N VAL A 11 36.47 9.89 25.00
CA VAL A 11 36.95 9.62 23.64
C VAL A 11 38.40 9.12 23.68
N VAL A 12 38.62 7.90 23.17
CA VAL A 12 39.95 7.31 22.97
C VAL A 12 40.29 7.31 21.49
N VAL A 13 41.53 7.65 21.14
CA VAL A 13 42.04 7.65 19.77
C VAL A 13 43.27 6.76 19.62
N ASP A 14 43.46 6.20 18.42
CA ASP A 14 44.68 5.51 18.04
C ASP A 14 45.84 6.49 17.75
N GLY A 15 47.02 5.94 17.43
CA GLY A 15 48.20 6.75 17.08
C GLY A 15 48.06 7.60 15.81
N ASN A 16 47.03 7.35 14.99
CA ASN A 16 46.70 8.12 13.79
C ASN A 16 45.54 9.10 14.03
N HIS A 17 45.08 9.27 15.28
CA HIS A 17 43.95 10.11 15.68
C HIS A 17 42.58 9.64 15.18
N HIS A 18 42.41 8.35 14.89
CA HIS A 18 41.08 7.78 14.68
C HIS A 18 40.44 7.47 16.03
N VAL A 19 39.16 7.81 16.21
CA VAL A 19 38.39 7.45 17.41
C VAL A 19 38.20 5.93 17.44
N THR A 20 38.64 5.29 18.52
CA THR A 20 38.53 3.84 18.75
C THR A 20 37.55 3.48 19.86
N GLU A 21 37.22 4.44 20.73
CA GLU A 21 36.25 4.26 21.82
C GLU A 21 35.59 5.59 22.17
N MET A 22 34.31 5.55 22.55
CA MET A 22 33.60 6.69 23.13
C MET A 22 32.37 6.22 23.91
N THR A 23 32.02 6.93 24.97
CA THR A 23 30.77 6.75 25.71
C THR A 23 29.70 7.68 25.17
N LEU A 24 28.53 7.10 24.93
CA LEU A 24 27.30 7.80 24.59
C LEU A 24 26.39 7.86 25.82
N ASN A 25 25.64 8.94 25.99
CA ASN A 25 24.68 9.18 27.06
C ASN A 25 23.24 9.33 26.53
N ASP A 26 22.26 9.18 27.41
CA ASP A 26 20.83 9.33 27.13
C ASP A 26 20.30 8.44 25.99
N LEU A 27 20.80 7.21 25.92
CA LEU A 27 20.44 6.22 24.92
C LEU A 27 19.20 5.40 25.28
N SER A 28 18.58 4.87 24.22
CA SER A 28 17.40 4.02 24.29
C SER A 28 17.56 2.79 23.39
N VAL A 29 16.99 1.67 23.82
CA VAL A 29 16.79 0.50 22.96
C VAL A 29 15.38 0.54 22.39
N GLY A 30 15.21 0.07 21.16
CA GLY A 30 13.90 -0.16 20.55
C GLY A 30 13.88 -1.51 19.85
N ILE A 31 12.90 -2.34 20.18
CA ILE A 31 12.59 -3.56 19.42
C ILE A 31 11.38 -3.23 18.55
N ASP A 32 11.53 -3.34 17.24
CA ASP A 32 10.47 -3.09 16.26
C ASP A 32 10.34 -4.32 15.37
N GLN A 33 9.11 -4.81 15.22
CA GLN A 33 8.86 -6.01 14.43
C GLN A 33 7.59 -5.85 13.61
N ILE A 34 7.65 -6.38 12.39
CA ILE A 34 6.51 -6.51 11.48
C ILE A 34 6.25 -8.01 11.27
N SER A 35 4.99 -8.43 11.37
CA SER A 35 4.50 -9.69 10.83
C SER A 35 3.69 -9.40 9.57
N THR A 36 4.13 -9.96 8.45
CA THR A 36 3.47 -9.80 7.16
C THR A 36 2.86 -11.13 6.74
N ASP A 37 1.57 -11.13 6.44
CA ASP A 37 0.86 -12.25 5.84
C ASP A 37 0.55 -11.92 4.39
N ILE A 38 0.89 -12.81 3.46
CA ILE A 38 0.63 -12.65 2.03
C ILE A 38 -0.01 -13.92 1.52
N GLU A 39 -1.20 -13.78 0.95
CA GLU A 39 -1.88 -14.86 0.27
C GLU A 39 -2.09 -14.48 -1.20
N SER A 40 -1.71 -15.39 -2.10
CA SER A 40 -1.90 -15.23 -3.54
C SER A 40 -2.50 -16.52 -4.08
N ARG A 41 -3.68 -16.43 -4.71
CA ARG A 41 -4.34 -17.56 -5.38
C ARG A 41 -4.58 -17.18 -6.83
N SER A 42 -4.19 -18.05 -7.75
CA SER A 42 -4.37 -17.84 -9.19
C SER A 42 -4.94 -19.09 -9.85
N THR A 43 -5.93 -18.91 -10.71
CA THR A 43 -6.52 -19.96 -11.54
C THR A 43 -6.40 -19.53 -12.98
N TYR A 44 -5.96 -20.43 -13.87
CA TYR A 44 -5.86 -20.13 -15.29
C TYR A 44 -6.29 -21.31 -16.15
N MET A 45 -6.86 -21.00 -17.31
CA MET A 45 -7.22 -21.97 -18.33
C MET A 45 -6.83 -21.43 -19.70
N GLN A 46 -6.18 -22.27 -20.49
CA GLN A 46 -5.79 -21.95 -21.86
C GLN A 46 -6.22 -23.07 -22.80
N PHE A 47 -6.84 -22.67 -23.91
CA PHE A 47 -7.31 -23.55 -24.98
C PHE A 47 -6.73 -23.03 -26.29
N GLY A 48 -6.28 -23.92 -27.15
CA GLY A 48 -5.78 -23.50 -28.45
C GLY A 48 -5.74 -24.67 -29.42
N GLY A 49 -5.60 -24.33 -30.69
CA GLY A 49 -5.53 -25.32 -31.74
C GLY A 49 -5.00 -24.73 -33.03
N GLU A 50 -4.54 -25.62 -33.88
CA GLU A 50 -4.05 -25.32 -35.20
C GLU A 50 -4.70 -26.26 -36.21
N TYR A 51 -5.16 -25.69 -37.32
CA TYR A 51 -5.67 -26.43 -38.47
C TYR A 51 -4.82 -26.10 -39.70
N ARG A 52 -4.45 -27.13 -40.46
CA ARG A 52 -3.70 -26.99 -41.72
C ARG A 52 -4.38 -27.79 -42.83
N ASN A 53 -4.53 -27.19 -44.00
CA ASN A 53 -4.99 -27.85 -45.22
C ASN A 53 -4.47 -27.13 -46.47
N GLY A 54 -3.49 -27.74 -47.15
CA GLY A 54 -2.78 -27.09 -48.25
C GLY A 54 -2.14 -25.77 -47.80
N GLY A 55 -2.33 -24.71 -48.56
CA GLY A 55 -1.87 -23.36 -48.21
C GLY A 55 -2.62 -22.70 -47.04
N LEU A 56 -3.75 -23.26 -46.58
CA LEU A 56 -4.51 -22.69 -45.47
C LEU A 56 -3.96 -23.16 -44.11
N ARG A 57 -3.67 -22.20 -43.23
CA ARG A 57 -3.38 -22.41 -41.80
C ARG A 57 -4.28 -21.52 -40.95
N VAL A 58 -4.94 -22.10 -39.95
CA VAL A 58 -5.75 -21.39 -38.97
C VAL A 58 -5.21 -21.70 -37.57
N GLU A 59 -4.90 -20.67 -36.81
CA GLU A 59 -4.41 -20.75 -35.43
C GLU A 59 -5.40 -20.03 -34.53
N PHE A 60 -5.78 -20.63 -33.40
CA PHE A 60 -6.58 -19.96 -32.39
C PHE A 60 -6.07 -20.25 -30.99
N VAL A 61 -6.20 -19.26 -30.12
CA VAL A 61 -5.93 -19.39 -28.69
C VAL A 61 -6.97 -18.58 -27.90
N ALA A 62 -7.44 -19.16 -26.81
CA ALA A 62 -8.27 -18.55 -25.80
C ALA A 62 -7.59 -18.78 -24.44
N ASN A 63 -7.49 -17.76 -23.62
CA ASN A 63 -6.99 -17.86 -22.26
C ASN A 63 -7.88 -17.05 -21.33
N HIS A 64 -8.08 -17.56 -20.13
CA HIS A 64 -8.73 -16.85 -19.05
C HIS A 64 -7.99 -17.16 -17.75
N GLY A 65 -7.59 -16.14 -17.03
CA GLY A 65 -6.98 -16.25 -15.73
C GLY A 65 -7.63 -15.30 -14.75
N GLU A 66 -7.76 -15.73 -13.50
CA GLU A 66 -8.20 -14.94 -12.37
C GLU A 66 -7.17 -15.06 -11.25
N GLY A 67 -6.97 -13.98 -10.51
CA GLY A 67 -6.08 -13.93 -9.37
C GLY A 67 -6.70 -13.15 -8.23
N THR A 68 -6.43 -13.62 -7.01
CA THR A 68 -6.70 -12.89 -5.77
C THR A 68 -5.39 -12.77 -5.01
N TYR A 69 -5.15 -11.58 -4.48
CA TYR A 69 -4.00 -11.26 -3.66
C TYR A 69 -4.50 -10.54 -2.41
N SER A 70 -4.05 -10.98 -1.24
CA SER A 70 -4.27 -10.24 -0.01
C SER A 70 -2.96 -10.12 0.75
N ARG A 71 -2.76 -8.98 1.40
CA ARG A 71 -1.66 -8.77 2.32
C ARG A 71 -2.11 -7.98 3.52
N ASN A 72 -1.65 -8.39 4.69
CA ASN A 72 -1.72 -7.56 5.88
C ASN A 72 -0.37 -7.45 6.55
N ASP A 73 -0.11 -6.26 7.09
CA ASP A 73 1.08 -5.99 7.88
C ASP A 73 0.62 -5.63 9.30
N MET A 74 1.01 -6.45 10.27
CA MET A 74 0.90 -6.15 11.69
C MET A 74 2.26 -5.65 12.18
N ARG A 75 2.30 -4.55 12.93
CA ARG A 75 3.55 -4.00 13.47
C ARG A 75 3.39 -3.55 14.90
N SER A 76 4.45 -3.69 15.69
CA SER A 76 4.58 -3.07 16.99
C SER A 76 6.03 -2.70 17.27
N SER A 77 6.22 -1.73 18.15
CA SER A 77 7.53 -1.42 18.72
C SER A 77 7.44 -1.14 20.20
N ILE A 78 8.40 -1.70 20.96
CA ILE A 78 8.64 -1.38 22.36
C ILE A 78 10.00 -0.70 22.50
N SER A 79 10.11 0.27 23.41
CA SER A 79 11.36 0.98 23.65
C SER A 79 11.56 1.30 25.13
N GLY A 80 12.81 1.34 25.55
CA GLY A 80 13.23 1.60 26.94
C GLY A 80 14.53 2.43 26.95
N LEU A 81 14.70 3.27 27.96
CA LEU A 81 15.94 4.03 28.14
C LEU A 81 16.95 3.19 28.94
N TYR A 82 18.22 3.24 28.54
CA TYR A 82 19.30 2.56 29.26
C TYR A 82 20.46 3.47 29.66
N GLY A 83 20.37 4.76 29.34
CA GLY A 83 21.35 5.75 29.78
C GLY A 83 22.61 5.68 28.94
N SER A 84 23.74 5.33 29.53
CA SER A 84 25.03 5.39 28.84
C SER A 84 25.40 4.07 28.16
N ALA A 85 26.15 4.08 27.07
CA ALA A 85 26.82 2.88 26.55
C ALA A 85 28.19 3.24 25.99
N THR A 86 29.15 2.34 26.14
CA THR A 86 30.49 2.52 25.59
C THR A 86 30.56 1.85 24.24
N MET A 87 30.78 2.64 23.19
CA MET A 87 31.08 2.14 21.86
C MET A 87 32.58 1.93 21.72
N LYS A 88 32.99 0.80 21.14
CA LYS A 88 34.41 0.48 20.89
C LYS A 88 34.64 -0.24 19.57
N VAL A 89 35.80 -0.01 18.96
CA VAL A 89 36.26 -0.74 17.78
C VAL A 89 36.89 -2.07 18.22
N LEU A 90 36.37 -3.17 17.68
CA LEU A 90 36.91 -4.51 17.87
C LEU A 90 38.22 -4.69 17.08
N PRO A 91 39.06 -5.68 17.41
CA PRO A 91 40.27 -5.99 16.64
C PRO A 91 40.01 -6.26 15.15
N SER A 92 38.80 -6.69 14.80
CA SER A 92 38.34 -6.88 13.42
C SER A 92 38.07 -5.57 12.66
N GLY A 93 38.12 -4.42 13.32
CA GLY A 93 37.75 -3.11 12.77
C GLY A 93 36.25 -2.81 12.81
N LEU A 94 35.42 -3.72 13.31
CA LEU A 94 33.99 -3.49 13.50
C LEU A 94 33.72 -2.70 14.78
N TRP A 95 32.69 -1.87 14.76
CA TRP A 95 32.19 -1.23 15.98
C TRP A 95 31.28 -2.20 16.76
N SER A 96 31.46 -2.21 18.07
CA SER A 96 30.58 -2.86 19.03
C SER A 96 30.21 -1.88 20.14
N TYR A 97 29.30 -2.29 21.01
CA TYR A 97 28.87 -1.52 22.16
C TYR A 97 28.79 -2.38 23.42
N GLU A 98 29.05 -1.76 24.55
CA GLU A 98 28.86 -2.31 25.89
C GLU A 98 27.74 -1.55 26.57
N LEU A 99 26.68 -2.27 26.92
CA LEU A 99 25.56 -1.75 27.69
C LEU A 99 25.92 -1.72 29.18
N PRO A 100 25.29 -0.87 30.00
CA PRO A 100 25.50 -0.87 31.45
C PRO A 100 25.10 -2.22 32.04
N ASP A 101 25.84 -2.69 33.05
CA ASP A 101 25.54 -3.93 33.78
C ASP A 101 24.13 -3.96 34.39
N THR A 102 23.52 -2.79 34.60
CA THR A 102 22.17 -2.63 35.16
C THR A 102 21.06 -2.76 34.12
N PHE A 103 21.39 -2.95 32.84
CA PHE A 103 20.44 -3.00 31.74
C PHE A 103 20.41 -4.39 31.11
N ASP A 104 19.20 -4.94 31.03
CA ASP A 104 18.91 -6.17 30.29
C ASP A 104 17.81 -5.87 29.26
N GLN A 105 18.13 -6.03 27.98
CA GLN A 105 17.19 -5.82 26.88
C GLN A 105 16.11 -6.92 26.82
N ASP A 106 16.35 -8.05 27.48
CA ASP A 106 15.42 -9.17 27.56
C ASP A 106 14.53 -9.11 28.81
N ASP A 107 14.81 -8.19 29.74
CA ASP A 107 13.96 -7.95 30.92
C ASP A 107 12.81 -6.99 30.56
N PRO A 108 11.54 -7.43 30.64
CA PRO A 108 10.39 -6.56 30.45
C PRO A 108 10.37 -5.30 31.33
N SER A 109 11.00 -5.36 32.51
CA SER A 109 11.03 -4.24 33.46
C SER A 109 11.67 -2.98 32.85
N THR A 110 12.60 -3.16 31.92
CA THR A 110 13.26 -2.12 31.12
C THR A 110 12.26 -1.28 30.32
N PHE A 111 11.18 -1.89 29.84
CA PHE A 111 10.16 -1.24 29.02
C PHE A 111 8.98 -0.73 29.88
N VAL A 112 8.68 -1.41 30.98
CA VAL A 112 7.55 -1.11 31.88
C VAL A 112 7.97 -0.16 33.00
N VAL A 113 8.35 1.06 32.62
CA VAL A 113 8.73 2.13 33.55
C VAL A 113 7.58 3.12 33.70
N LEU A 114 6.96 3.15 34.87
CA LEU A 114 5.92 4.10 35.23
C LEU A 114 6.49 5.51 35.40
N ARG A 115 5.83 6.50 34.79
CA ARG A 115 6.20 7.90 34.88
C ARG A 115 4.98 8.75 35.26
N PRO A 116 5.17 9.82 36.06
CA PRO A 116 4.12 10.79 36.29
C PRO A 116 3.80 11.56 35.01
N ALA A 117 2.57 12.08 34.91
CA ALA A 117 2.22 13.01 33.86
C ALA A 117 3.13 14.24 33.88
N THR A 118 3.58 14.71 32.72
CA THR A 118 4.46 15.88 32.59
C THR A 118 3.69 17.20 32.44
N SER A 119 2.37 17.13 32.25
CA SER A 119 1.50 18.29 32.05
C SER A 119 0.09 18.06 32.58
N ASN A 120 -0.61 19.15 32.94
CA ASN A 120 -2.04 19.11 33.23
C ASN A 120 -2.84 18.75 31.97
N LEU A 121 -3.96 18.03 32.13
CA LEU A 121 -4.93 17.83 31.06
C LEU A 121 -5.96 18.96 31.09
N ALA A 122 -6.16 19.62 29.95
CA ALA A 122 -7.22 20.61 29.79
C ALA A 122 -8.60 19.94 29.72
N ALA A 123 -9.63 20.69 30.13
CA ALA A 123 -11.01 20.28 29.91
C ALA A 123 -11.29 20.18 28.41
N VAL A 124 -12.06 19.16 28.03
CA VAL A 124 -12.52 18.96 26.65
C VAL A 124 -14.04 19.03 26.66
N VAL A 125 -14.57 19.91 25.82
CA VAL A 125 -16.01 20.00 25.56
C VAL A 125 -16.42 18.79 24.73
N GLU A 126 -17.63 18.28 24.98
CA GLU A 126 -18.19 17.20 24.18
C GLU A 126 -18.20 17.57 22.68
N SER A 127 -17.87 16.60 21.85
CA SER A 127 -17.92 16.69 20.40
C SER A 127 -18.37 15.36 19.81
N ILE A 128 -18.64 15.34 18.51
CA ILE A 128 -19.03 14.14 17.80
C ILE A 128 -17.97 13.02 17.89
N ASP A 129 -16.69 13.38 18.04
CA ASP A 129 -15.55 12.45 18.08
C ASP A 129 -14.97 12.27 19.48
N ALA A 130 -15.52 12.94 20.50
CA ALA A 130 -15.00 12.83 21.86
C ALA A 130 -16.03 13.23 22.94
N PRO A 131 -16.21 12.41 23.99
CA PRO A 131 -17.03 12.79 25.13
C PRO A 131 -16.40 13.95 25.90
N ALA A 132 -17.23 14.70 26.64
CA ALA A 132 -16.72 15.73 27.55
C ALA A 132 -15.83 15.11 28.64
N ARG A 133 -14.74 15.78 28.99
CA ARG A 133 -13.91 15.46 30.17
C ARG A 133 -13.49 16.73 30.90
N PRO A 134 -13.43 16.72 32.25
CA PRO A 134 -12.94 17.86 33.01
C PRO A 134 -11.43 18.01 32.86
N ALA A 135 -10.91 19.15 33.35
CA ALA A 135 -9.46 19.34 33.49
C ALA A 135 -8.92 18.48 34.64
N TYR A 136 -7.71 17.96 34.50
CA TYR A 136 -7.00 17.23 35.55
C TYR A 136 -5.62 17.83 35.77
N THR A 137 -5.24 18.04 37.03
CA THR A 137 -3.87 18.40 37.38
C THR A 137 -2.93 17.20 37.21
N ILE A 138 -1.61 17.42 37.19
CA ILE A 138 -0.62 16.33 37.18
C ILE A 138 -0.87 15.33 38.33
N ALA A 139 -1.15 15.82 39.54
CA ALA A 139 -1.38 14.96 40.72
C ALA A 139 -2.69 14.16 40.67
N GLN A 140 -3.65 14.59 39.86
CA GLN A 140 -4.93 13.91 39.67
C GLN A 140 -4.89 12.82 38.59
N GLN A 141 -3.79 12.73 37.84
CA GLN A 141 -3.57 11.72 36.81
C GLN A 141 -2.87 10.48 37.40
N PRO A 142 -3.08 9.27 36.85
CA PRO A 142 -2.33 8.08 37.24
C PRO A 142 -0.90 8.13 36.69
N LEU A 143 -0.03 7.25 37.20
CA LEU A 143 1.25 6.96 36.57
C LEU A 143 1.01 6.09 35.34
N THR A 144 1.75 6.34 34.26
CA THR A 144 1.66 5.52 33.04
C THR A 144 3.03 5.17 32.50
N THR A 145 3.15 4.05 31.83
CA THR A 145 4.31 3.77 30.97
C THR A 145 4.23 4.63 29.70
N PRO A 146 5.30 4.68 28.89
CA PRO A 146 5.15 5.02 27.48
C PRO A 146 4.06 4.15 26.82
N SER A 147 3.33 4.73 25.88
CA SER A 147 2.41 3.97 25.03
C SER A 147 3.17 3.32 23.88
N PHE A 148 2.95 2.03 23.66
CA PHE A 148 3.53 1.27 22.57
C PHE A 148 2.53 1.18 21.42
N ALA A 149 2.94 1.55 20.22
CA ALA A 149 2.04 1.60 19.06
C ALA A 149 1.83 0.21 18.47
N VAL A 150 0.60 -0.08 18.06
CA VAL A 150 0.27 -1.27 17.24
C VAL A 150 -0.44 -0.84 15.98
N THR A 151 -0.04 -1.40 14.84
CA THR A 151 -0.67 -1.09 13.56
C THR A 151 -1.06 -2.33 12.77
N TYR A 152 -2.21 -2.27 12.09
CA TYR A 152 -2.68 -3.27 11.14
C TYR A 152 -3.01 -2.57 9.82
N GLN A 153 -2.40 -3.01 8.72
CA GLN A 153 -2.56 -2.41 7.39
C GLN A 153 -2.89 -3.48 6.35
N PRO A 154 -4.17 -3.73 6.09
CA PRO A 154 -4.58 -4.70 5.08
C PRO A 154 -4.71 -4.05 3.70
N ARG A 155 -4.48 -4.85 2.67
CA ARG A 155 -4.77 -4.56 1.27
C ARG A 155 -5.20 -5.83 0.54
N MET A 156 -6.05 -5.67 -0.44
CA MET A 156 -6.57 -6.77 -1.25
C MET A 156 -6.63 -6.34 -2.70
N GLN A 157 -6.37 -7.29 -3.59
CA GLN A 157 -6.42 -7.10 -5.02
C GLN A 157 -7.07 -8.32 -5.67
N GLU A 158 -7.92 -8.07 -6.66
CA GLU A 158 -8.48 -9.09 -7.52
C GLU A 158 -8.17 -8.68 -8.96
N ASN A 159 -7.78 -9.64 -9.80
CA ASN A 159 -7.52 -9.38 -11.20
C ASN A 159 -8.05 -10.52 -12.08
N SER A 160 -8.39 -10.18 -13.32
CA SER A 160 -8.71 -11.15 -14.33
C SER A 160 -8.15 -10.74 -15.68
N GLU A 161 -7.68 -11.72 -16.46
CA GLU A 161 -7.27 -11.50 -17.83
C GLU A 161 -7.92 -12.55 -18.73
N THR A 162 -8.68 -12.06 -19.72
CA THR A 162 -9.26 -12.90 -20.76
C THR A 162 -8.67 -12.49 -22.11
N THR A 163 -8.14 -13.46 -22.87
CA THR A 163 -7.60 -13.21 -24.21
C THR A 163 -8.17 -14.20 -25.21
N TYR A 164 -8.47 -13.71 -26.41
CA TYR A 164 -8.79 -14.52 -27.57
C TYR A 164 -7.95 -14.03 -28.75
N LYS A 165 -7.44 -14.96 -29.56
CA LYS A 165 -6.75 -14.63 -30.80
C LYS A 165 -7.06 -15.70 -31.84
N VAL A 166 -7.31 -15.27 -33.06
CA VAL A 166 -7.45 -16.12 -34.23
C VAL A 166 -6.64 -15.52 -35.37
N ASP A 167 -5.81 -16.33 -36.00
CA ASP A 167 -5.02 -15.96 -37.16
C ASP A 167 -5.32 -16.94 -38.30
N LEU A 168 -5.55 -16.41 -39.49
CA LEU A 168 -5.69 -17.14 -40.73
C LEU A 168 -4.53 -16.74 -41.63
N THR A 169 -3.81 -17.74 -42.13
CA THR A 169 -2.76 -17.59 -43.13
C THR A 169 -3.15 -18.41 -44.35
N TYR A 170 -3.02 -17.82 -45.53
CA TYR A 170 -3.12 -18.53 -46.80
C TYR A 170 -1.84 -18.33 -47.60
N ASP A 171 -1.14 -19.43 -47.86
CA ASP A 171 -0.02 -19.50 -48.78
C ASP A 171 -0.55 -19.78 -50.19
N PHE A 172 -0.16 -18.96 -51.15
CA PHE A 172 -0.68 -19.07 -52.51
C PHE A 172 0.07 -20.11 -53.34
N ASP A 173 1.22 -20.64 -52.91
CA ASP A 173 2.02 -21.62 -53.68
C ASP A 173 2.14 -21.22 -55.17
N GLU A 174 2.47 -19.95 -55.46
CA GLU A 174 2.56 -19.38 -56.82
C GLU A 174 1.25 -19.36 -57.65
N LYS A 175 0.09 -19.68 -57.06
CA LYS A 175 -1.22 -19.66 -57.76
C LYS A 175 -1.68 -18.27 -58.18
N ILE A 176 -1.21 -17.23 -57.51
CA ILE A 176 -1.43 -15.83 -57.89
C ILE A 176 -0.06 -15.25 -58.24
N PRO A 177 0.09 -14.60 -59.42
CA PRO A 177 1.31 -13.88 -59.73
C PRO A 177 1.60 -12.88 -58.62
N PHE A 178 2.88 -12.65 -58.30
CA PHE A 178 3.37 -11.68 -57.32
C PHE A 178 2.94 -11.79 -55.85
N ILE A 179 1.81 -12.41 -55.47
CA ILE A 179 1.40 -12.56 -54.06
C ILE A 179 1.80 -13.93 -53.54
N THR A 180 2.66 -13.96 -52.52
CA THR A 180 3.12 -15.23 -51.91
C THR A 180 2.23 -15.63 -50.74
N ARG A 181 1.81 -14.67 -49.91
CA ARG A 181 1.05 -14.98 -48.69
C ARG A 181 0.07 -13.90 -48.29
N PHE A 182 -1.08 -14.32 -47.78
CA PHE A 182 -2.03 -13.47 -47.09
C PHE A 182 -2.18 -13.91 -45.63
N LYS A 183 -2.14 -12.95 -44.70
CA LYS A 183 -2.41 -13.17 -43.28
C LYS A 183 -3.50 -12.21 -42.84
N VAL A 184 -4.48 -12.70 -42.10
CA VAL A 184 -5.48 -11.89 -41.41
C VAL A 184 -5.64 -12.45 -40.00
N GLY A 185 -5.77 -11.57 -39.01
CA GLY A 185 -5.97 -12.03 -37.65
C GLY A 185 -6.74 -11.04 -36.81
N ALA A 186 -7.43 -11.57 -35.82
CA ALA A 186 -8.19 -10.80 -34.85
C ALA A 186 -7.79 -11.23 -33.44
N SER A 187 -7.71 -10.27 -32.53
CA SER A 187 -7.46 -10.55 -31.12
C SER A 187 -8.31 -9.66 -30.23
N ASN A 188 -8.77 -10.22 -29.12
CA ASN A 188 -9.37 -9.49 -28.01
C ASN A 188 -8.56 -9.79 -26.74
N ARG A 189 -8.32 -8.78 -25.92
CA ARG A 189 -7.83 -8.92 -24.55
C ARG A 189 -8.69 -8.05 -23.64
N LYS A 190 -9.13 -8.57 -22.52
CA LYS A 190 -9.74 -7.83 -21.42
C LYS A 190 -8.92 -8.08 -20.16
N ASN A 191 -8.44 -7.02 -19.53
CA ASN A 191 -7.76 -7.08 -18.25
C ASN A 191 -8.53 -6.24 -17.24
N GLU A 192 -8.84 -6.81 -16.08
CA GLU A 192 -9.54 -6.16 -14.99
C GLU A 192 -8.70 -6.24 -13.72
N LEU A 193 -8.77 -5.17 -12.92
CA LEU A 193 -8.07 -5.07 -11.66
C LEU A 193 -8.94 -4.28 -10.69
N ASP A 194 -9.25 -4.91 -9.57
CA ASP A 194 -9.80 -4.26 -8.39
C ASP A 194 -8.76 -4.22 -7.29
N TYR A 195 -8.61 -3.06 -6.66
CA TYR A 195 -7.73 -2.85 -5.53
C TYR A 195 -8.47 -2.16 -4.38
N TRP A 196 -8.43 -2.80 -3.22
CA TRP A 196 -8.89 -2.25 -1.95
C TRP A 196 -7.69 -2.01 -1.04
N GLY A 197 -7.53 -0.74 -0.63
CA GLY A 197 -6.67 -0.39 0.50
C GLY A 197 -7.39 -0.57 1.84
N PRO A 198 -6.87 0.02 2.93
CA PRO A 198 -7.53 -0.03 4.23
C PRO A 198 -8.86 0.76 4.30
N GLY A 199 -9.21 1.50 3.24
CA GLY A 199 -10.48 2.22 3.14
C GLY A 199 -10.67 3.30 4.21
N GLY A 200 -11.94 3.59 4.49
CA GLY A 200 -12.41 4.66 5.37
C GLY A 200 -12.70 5.94 4.59
N TYR A 201 -13.88 6.50 4.79
CA TYR A 201 -14.30 7.75 4.16
C TYR A 201 -15.54 8.34 4.84
N THR A 202 -15.78 9.63 4.60
CA THR A 202 -17.02 10.29 5.01
C THR A 202 -18.03 10.22 3.85
N VAL A 203 -19.08 9.40 4.02
CA VAL A 203 -20.18 9.26 3.06
C VAL A 203 -20.95 10.58 2.96
N LYS A 204 -21.22 11.19 4.12
CA LYS A 204 -21.94 12.46 4.26
C LYS A 204 -21.29 13.27 5.38
N ALA A 205 -20.88 14.51 5.07
CA ALA A 205 -20.32 15.41 6.07
C ALA A 205 -21.40 15.88 7.08
N ALA A 206 -20.95 16.33 8.26
CA ALA A 206 -21.82 16.91 9.26
C ALA A 206 -22.42 18.23 8.74
N VAL A 207 -23.64 18.55 9.17
CA VAL A 207 -24.28 19.83 8.87
C VAL A 207 -24.56 20.55 10.20
N GLY A 208 -24.16 21.81 10.30
CA GLY A 208 -24.33 22.60 11.52
C GLY A 208 -23.22 22.38 12.56
N THR A 209 -23.45 22.86 13.78
CA THR A 209 -22.51 22.77 14.91
C THR A 209 -22.99 21.72 15.91
N TYR A 210 -22.10 20.81 16.32
CA TYR A 210 -22.43 19.77 17.30
C TYR A 210 -23.06 20.36 18.57
N GLY A 211 -24.11 19.72 19.07
CA GLY A 211 -24.85 20.17 20.25
C GLY A 211 -25.81 21.35 20.04
N GLN A 212 -25.94 21.89 18.82
CA GLN A 212 -26.88 22.98 18.50
C GLN A 212 -28.12 22.49 17.75
N PRO A 213 -29.27 23.19 17.85
CA PRO A 213 -30.46 22.87 17.05
C PRO A 213 -30.16 22.85 15.55
N GLY A 214 -30.66 21.82 14.85
CA GLY A 214 -30.43 21.63 13.42
C GLY A 214 -29.10 20.94 13.05
N TYR A 215 -28.35 20.43 14.04
CA TYR A 215 -27.18 19.60 13.78
C TYR A 215 -27.56 18.24 13.17
N GLU A 216 -26.92 17.88 12.06
CA GLU A 216 -26.97 16.55 11.48
C GLU A 216 -25.59 15.89 11.57
N ALA A 217 -25.53 14.71 12.21
CA ALA A 217 -24.29 13.95 12.36
C ALA A 217 -23.74 13.47 11.00
N PRO A 218 -22.40 13.38 10.86
CA PRO A 218 -21.80 12.81 9.67
C PRO A 218 -22.03 11.29 9.62
N ILE A 219 -22.05 10.76 8.39
CA ILE A 219 -21.99 9.32 8.16
C ILE A 219 -20.56 8.98 7.75
N VAL A 220 -19.84 8.31 8.63
CA VAL A 220 -18.43 7.97 8.46
C VAL A 220 -18.29 6.46 8.44
N VAL A 221 -17.63 5.95 7.41
CA VAL A 221 -17.19 4.56 7.32
C VAL A 221 -15.76 4.51 7.86
N PRO A 222 -15.47 3.67 8.88
CA PRO A 222 -14.15 3.64 9.48
C PRO A 222 -13.10 3.02 8.54
N THR A 223 -11.84 3.31 8.83
CA THR A 223 -10.69 2.69 8.16
C THR A 223 -10.27 1.41 8.87
N LEU A 224 -9.81 0.42 8.08
CA LEU A 224 -9.08 -0.75 8.56
C LEU A 224 -7.58 -0.49 8.76
N ASN A 225 -7.09 0.75 8.54
CA ASN A 225 -5.74 1.15 8.93
C ASN A 225 -5.72 1.36 10.45
N LEU A 226 -5.67 0.27 11.20
CA LEU A 226 -5.73 0.31 12.66
C LEU A 226 -4.42 0.88 13.17
N ARG A 227 -4.53 1.88 14.05
CA ARG A 227 -3.41 2.56 14.71
C ARG A 227 -3.76 2.71 16.19
N GLY A 228 -3.53 1.63 16.92
CA GLY A 228 -3.82 1.55 18.34
C GLY A 228 -2.57 1.71 19.17
N SER A 229 -2.75 1.55 20.48
CA SER A 229 -1.62 1.42 21.39
C SER A 229 -1.95 0.57 22.59
N PHE A 230 -0.93 0.11 23.28
CA PHE A 230 -1.06 -0.50 24.59
C PHE A 230 -0.11 0.17 25.59
N ARG A 231 -0.48 0.19 26.87
CA ARG A 231 0.29 0.83 27.93
C ARG A 231 0.00 0.23 29.30
N GLY A 232 0.88 0.51 30.25
CA GLY A 232 0.70 0.24 31.67
C GLY A 232 0.18 1.47 32.37
N CYS A 233 -0.66 1.27 33.39
CA CYS A 233 -1.18 2.34 34.23
C CYS A 233 -1.25 1.90 35.69
N GLU A 234 -0.94 2.81 36.61
CA GLU A 234 -1.05 2.60 38.04
C GLU A 234 -1.67 3.85 38.71
N PRO A 235 -2.80 3.72 39.43
CA PRO A 235 -3.38 4.84 40.16
C PRO A 235 -2.50 5.22 41.35
N THR A 236 -2.39 6.52 41.62
CA THR A 236 -1.76 7.04 42.85
C THR A 236 -2.83 7.34 43.90
N ALA A 237 -2.41 7.61 45.14
CA ALA A 237 -3.32 8.00 46.23
C ALA A 237 -4.15 9.26 45.93
N THR A 238 -3.69 10.14 45.03
CA THR A 238 -4.38 11.39 44.65
C THR A 238 -5.02 11.33 43.27
N SER A 239 -4.87 10.23 42.54
CA SER A 239 -5.42 10.09 41.19
C SER A 239 -6.95 10.04 41.24
N THR A 240 -7.60 10.92 40.50
CA THR A 240 -9.06 10.91 40.30
C THR A 240 -9.44 10.50 38.88
N LEU A 241 -8.49 10.56 37.94
CA LEU A 241 -8.63 9.97 36.61
C LEU A 241 -8.37 8.47 36.67
N SER A 242 -9.36 7.67 36.25
CA SER A 242 -9.26 6.21 36.16
C SER A 242 -8.25 5.76 35.12
N CYS A 243 -7.53 4.67 35.40
CA CYS A 243 -6.68 3.99 34.42
C CYS A 243 -7.47 3.38 33.25
N ASN A 244 -8.75 3.07 33.45
CA ASN A 244 -9.62 2.41 32.46
C ASN A 244 -8.96 1.14 31.90
N TYR A 245 -8.69 0.17 32.79
CA TYR A 245 -8.08 -1.10 32.40
C TYR A 245 -8.89 -1.86 31.35
N GLY A 246 -8.19 -2.58 30.47
CA GLY A 246 -8.75 -3.26 29.31
C GLY A 246 -8.74 -2.39 28.06
N TYR A 247 -9.50 -2.82 27.05
CA TYR A 247 -9.59 -2.14 25.76
C TYR A 247 -10.61 -1.00 25.78
N VAL A 248 -10.16 0.19 25.39
CA VAL A 248 -11.02 1.35 25.14
C VAL A 248 -10.88 1.75 23.68
N ALA A 249 -11.95 1.56 22.90
CA ALA A 249 -11.99 1.98 21.50
C ALA A 249 -11.84 3.50 21.37
N ASN A 250 -11.26 3.94 20.26
CA ASN A 250 -11.14 5.35 19.92
C ASN A 250 -12.53 5.96 19.70
N THR A 251 -12.74 7.19 20.19
CA THR A 251 -14.01 7.89 20.08
C THR A 251 -14.21 8.55 18.72
N ALA A 252 -13.14 8.79 17.97
CA ALA A 252 -13.24 9.34 16.61
C ALA A 252 -13.88 8.34 15.64
N LEU A 253 -14.91 8.78 14.90
CA LEU A 253 -15.73 7.91 14.06
C LEU A 253 -14.92 7.18 12.96
N SER A 254 -13.87 7.81 12.43
CA SER A 254 -13.04 7.27 11.35
C SER A 254 -12.09 6.15 11.82
N SER A 255 -11.70 6.16 13.09
CA SER A 255 -10.71 5.23 13.67
C SER A 255 -11.28 4.40 14.83
N ARG A 256 -12.61 4.32 14.97
CA ARG A 256 -13.30 3.57 16.03
C ARG A 256 -13.00 2.07 16.10
N LEU A 257 -12.39 1.50 15.05
CA LEU A 257 -11.99 0.08 14.99
C LEU A 257 -10.68 -0.20 15.74
N THR A 258 -10.01 0.83 16.23
CA THR A 258 -8.80 0.70 17.05
C THR A 258 -8.94 1.52 18.32
N GLY A 259 -7.98 1.42 19.24
CA GLY A 259 -8.09 2.02 20.57
C GLY A 259 -6.82 1.88 21.40
N VAL A 260 -7.01 1.99 22.71
CA VAL A 260 -5.95 1.83 23.71
C VAL A 260 -6.27 0.65 24.62
N ASP A 261 -5.36 -0.31 24.69
CA ASP A 261 -5.37 -1.36 25.71
C ASP A 261 -4.55 -0.91 26.93
N THR A 262 -5.17 -0.85 28.11
CA THR A 262 -4.49 -0.46 29.35
C THR A 262 -4.39 -1.64 30.31
N PHE A 263 -3.17 -1.93 30.74
CA PHE A 263 -2.81 -3.04 31.63
C PHE A 263 -2.31 -2.52 32.98
N THR A 264 -2.35 -3.37 34.01
CA THR A 264 -1.50 -3.14 35.20
C THR A 264 -0.02 -3.31 34.81
N PRO A 265 0.94 -2.76 35.58
CA PRO A 265 2.36 -2.94 35.28
C PRO A 265 2.77 -4.43 35.21
N ASP A 266 2.25 -5.27 36.11
CA ASP A 266 2.56 -6.69 36.11
C ASP A 266 1.99 -7.42 34.89
N GLN A 267 0.75 -7.12 34.52
CA GLN A 267 0.13 -7.66 33.30
C GLN A 267 0.90 -7.26 32.04
N LEU A 268 1.40 -6.02 31.99
CA LEU A 268 2.19 -5.56 30.86
C LEU A 268 3.56 -6.24 30.79
N ARG A 269 4.21 -6.47 31.94
CA ARG A 269 5.46 -7.26 31.98
C ARG A 269 5.23 -8.68 31.50
N GLU A 270 4.14 -9.31 31.94
CA GLU A 270 3.76 -10.66 31.48
C GLU A 270 3.49 -10.71 29.97
N LEU A 271 2.75 -9.72 29.44
CA LEU A 271 2.52 -9.55 28.00
C LEU A 271 3.85 -9.46 27.24
N ILE A 272 4.76 -8.57 27.66
CA ILE A 272 6.06 -8.36 27.00
C ILE A 272 6.92 -9.62 27.09
N SER A 273 7.06 -10.25 28.27
CA SER A 273 7.74 -11.53 28.44
C SER A 273 7.20 -12.59 27.48
N GLY A 274 5.88 -12.64 27.31
CA GLY A 274 5.21 -13.62 26.49
C GLY A 274 5.48 -13.46 25.00
N ILE A 275 5.81 -12.26 24.52
CA ILE A 275 5.99 -11.98 23.09
C ILE A 275 7.45 -11.87 22.68
N LEU A 276 8.41 -11.83 23.61
CA LEU A 276 9.83 -11.85 23.26
C LEU A 276 10.19 -13.21 22.64
N VAL A 277 10.86 -13.19 21.49
CA VAL A 277 11.28 -14.39 20.76
C VAL A 277 12.76 -14.37 20.45
N GLU A 278 13.41 -15.52 20.57
CA GLU A 278 14.82 -15.68 20.18
C GLU A 278 14.99 -15.43 18.67
N PRO A 279 16.11 -14.81 18.26
CA PRO A 279 16.43 -14.64 16.85
C PRO A 279 16.62 -16.01 16.17
N ASP A 280 16.12 -16.13 14.93
CA ASP A 280 16.23 -17.34 14.10
C ASP A 280 17.52 -17.40 13.27
N SER A 281 18.35 -16.37 13.37
CA SER A 281 19.56 -16.18 12.58
C SER A 281 20.71 -15.62 13.42
N GLN A 282 21.92 -16.05 13.06
CA GLN A 282 23.15 -15.54 13.68
C GLN A 282 23.48 -14.16 13.11
N PHE A 283 23.88 -13.24 13.99
CA PHE A 283 24.27 -11.89 13.62
C PHE A 283 25.48 -11.92 12.70
N PHE A 284 25.36 -11.31 11.51
CA PHE A 284 26.38 -11.33 10.46
C PHE A 284 26.99 -12.71 10.18
N ASN A 285 26.15 -13.75 10.07
CA ASN A 285 26.59 -15.11 9.77
C ASN A 285 27.52 -15.16 8.54
N GLY A 286 28.75 -15.65 8.73
CA GLY A 286 29.76 -15.79 7.69
C GLY A 286 30.64 -14.55 7.43
N TYR A 287 30.50 -13.48 8.21
CA TYR A 287 31.37 -12.31 8.14
C TYR A 287 32.58 -12.48 9.08
N GLU A 288 33.78 -12.48 8.51
CA GLU A 288 35.04 -12.53 9.27
C GLU A 288 35.16 -11.31 10.19
N GLY A 289 35.40 -11.53 11.47
CA GLY A 289 35.55 -10.47 12.47
C GLY A 289 34.28 -10.11 13.25
N ALA A 290 33.15 -10.74 12.94
CA ALA A 290 31.90 -10.62 13.71
C ALA A 290 31.75 -11.70 14.80
N GLU A 291 32.79 -12.52 15.02
CA GLU A 291 32.75 -13.61 16.01
C GLU A 291 32.54 -13.05 17.42
N GLY A 292 31.49 -13.51 18.10
CA GLY A 292 31.12 -13.05 19.45
C GLY A 292 30.07 -11.94 19.50
N LEU A 293 29.62 -11.42 18.36
CA LEU A 293 28.43 -10.57 18.30
C LEU A 293 27.17 -11.44 18.26
N THR A 294 26.15 -11.05 19.04
CA THR A 294 24.89 -11.81 19.15
C THR A 294 23.72 -11.01 18.60
N SER A 295 22.78 -11.71 17.96
CA SER A 295 21.48 -11.14 17.61
C SER A 295 20.68 -10.84 18.88
N TRP A 296 19.71 -9.92 18.78
CA TRP A 296 18.79 -9.59 19.86
C TRP A 296 17.43 -10.27 19.66
N LYS A 297 16.62 -10.34 20.73
CA LYS A 297 15.26 -10.88 20.66
C LYS A 297 14.34 -10.02 19.80
N GLY A 298 13.45 -10.67 19.06
CA GLY A 298 12.36 -10.04 18.33
C GLY A 298 11.05 -10.01 19.13
N LEU A 299 9.95 -9.63 18.47
CA LEU A 299 8.59 -9.69 19.01
C LEU A 299 7.71 -10.66 18.21
N ASP A 300 6.99 -11.56 18.86
CA ASP A 300 5.88 -12.28 18.24
C ASP A 300 4.66 -11.34 18.14
N ILE A 301 4.58 -10.67 17.00
CA ILE A 301 3.52 -9.70 16.72
C ILE A 301 2.14 -10.37 16.62
N ARG A 302 2.05 -11.61 16.13
CA ARG A 302 0.74 -12.29 16.04
C ARG A 302 0.22 -12.66 17.42
N LYS A 303 1.11 -13.14 18.28
CA LYS A 303 0.78 -13.40 19.69
C LYS A 303 0.40 -12.12 20.42
N LEU A 304 1.16 -11.02 20.24
CA LEU A 304 0.79 -9.70 20.77
C LEU A 304 -0.64 -9.32 20.36
N TRP A 305 -0.93 -9.31 19.06
CA TRP A 305 -2.25 -8.95 18.57
C TRP A 305 -3.34 -9.83 19.16
N SER A 306 -3.12 -11.14 19.31
CA SER A 306 -4.12 -12.04 19.91
C SER A 306 -4.50 -11.72 21.36
N GLN A 307 -3.69 -10.92 22.07
CA GLN A 307 -3.89 -10.53 23.46
C GLN A 307 -4.46 -9.10 23.61
N LEU A 308 -4.64 -8.36 22.51
CA LEU A 308 -5.19 -7.00 22.51
C LEU A 308 -6.68 -6.99 22.16
N GLY A 309 -7.47 -6.08 22.73
CA GLY A 309 -8.90 -5.98 22.41
C GLY A 309 -9.20 -5.53 20.98
N ALA A 310 -8.25 -4.87 20.31
CA ALA A 310 -8.37 -4.50 18.90
C ALA A 310 -8.24 -5.69 17.92
N ALA A 311 -7.82 -6.88 18.37
CA ALA A 311 -7.60 -8.06 17.54
C ALA A 311 -8.81 -8.44 16.67
N GLN A 312 -10.01 -8.29 17.23
CA GLN A 312 -11.27 -8.61 16.56
C GLN A 312 -11.50 -7.81 15.28
N ASN A 313 -10.83 -6.67 15.10
CA ASN A 313 -10.93 -5.83 13.92
C ASN A 313 -9.73 -5.99 12.97
N ALA A 314 -8.70 -6.74 13.37
CA ALA A 314 -7.47 -6.93 12.59
C ALA A 314 -7.63 -8.06 11.56
N ASN A 315 -8.63 -7.91 10.68
CA ASN A 315 -9.00 -8.86 9.64
C ASN A 315 -9.48 -8.13 8.37
N TYR A 316 -9.89 -8.90 7.36
CA TYR A 316 -10.36 -8.37 6.07
C TYR A 316 -11.87 -8.08 6.00
N ASP A 317 -12.64 -8.27 7.08
CA ASP A 317 -14.11 -8.24 7.03
C ASP A 317 -14.66 -6.88 6.57
N CYS A 318 -13.97 -5.80 6.90
CA CYS A 318 -14.33 -4.41 6.56
C CYS A 318 -13.62 -3.89 5.29
N ILE A 319 -12.87 -4.72 4.54
CA ILE A 319 -12.02 -4.23 3.42
C ILE A 319 -12.81 -3.90 2.16
N LYS A 320 -13.89 -4.65 1.87
CA LYS A 320 -14.77 -4.39 0.73
C LYS A 320 -16.04 -3.66 1.13
N VAL A 321 -16.63 -4.04 2.28
CA VAL A 321 -17.88 -3.46 2.79
C VAL A 321 -17.74 -3.29 4.29
N CYS A 322 -18.11 -2.14 4.82
CA CYS A 322 -17.97 -1.84 6.24
C CYS A 322 -19.15 -1.06 6.79
N MET A 323 -19.40 -1.23 8.10
CA MET A 323 -20.49 -0.56 8.79
C MET A 323 -20.12 0.91 9.07
N GLY A 324 -20.99 1.83 8.65
CA GLY A 324 -20.86 3.25 8.95
C GLY A 324 -21.32 3.62 10.36
N SER A 325 -21.09 4.88 10.75
CA SER A 325 -21.53 5.44 12.03
C SER A 325 -23.06 5.41 12.23
N ASP A 326 -23.85 5.29 11.17
CA ASP A 326 -25.31 5.15 11.21
C ASP A 326 -25.79 3.68 11.30
N GLY A 327 -24.87 2.72 11.41
CA GLY A 327 -25.17 1.29 11.52
C GLY A 327 -25.45 0.58 10.19
N LYS A 328 -25.37 1.26 9.05
CA LYS A 328 -25.58 0.65 7.72
C LYS A 328 -24.28 0.19 7.09
N MET A 329 -24.36 -0.79 6.19
CA MET A 329 -23.22 -1.30 5.42
C MET A 329 -22.97 -0.43 4.18
N TYR A 330 -21.71 -0.08 3.96
CA TYR A 330 -21.25 0.73 2.83
C TYR A 330 -20.08 0.06 2.13
N ASN A 331 -20.04 0.14 0.80
CA ASN A 331 -18.86 -0.27 0.04
C ASN A 331 -17.67 0.64 0.42
N GLN A 332 -16.51 0.02 0.66
CA GLN A 332 -15.25 0.74 0.78
C GLN A 332 -14.81 1.28 -0.58
N PRO A 333 -13.98 2.34 -0.59
CA PRO A 333 -13.35 2.83 -1.81
C PRO A 333 -12.58 1.70 -2.51
N VAL A 334 -12.88 1.50 -3.78
CA VAL A 334 -12.18 0.56 -4.65
C VAL A 334 -11.49 1.32 -5.75
N THR A 335 -10.27 0.94 -6.08
CA THR A 335 -9.65 1.33 -7.35
C THR A 335 -9.97 0.24 -8.34
N HIS A 336 -10.88 0.52 -9.28
CA HIS A 336 -11.23 -0.42 -10.34
C HIS A 336 -10.67 0.09 -11.66
N THR A 337 -9.99 -0.79 -12.39
CA THR A 337 -9.48 -0.49 -13.72
C THR A 337 -9.74 -1.63 -14.68
N GLU A 338 -10.24 -1.30 -15.87
CA GLU A 338 -10.47 -2.23 -16.95
C GLU A 338 -9.78 -1.71 -18.22
N GLU A 339 -9.03 -2.57 -18.91
CA GLU A 339 -8.54 -2.32 -20.27
C GLU A 339 -9.01 -3.43 -21.20
N LYS A 340 -9.82 -3.06 -22.20
CA LYS A 340 -10.21 -3.95 -23.29
C LYS A 340 -9.55 -3.51 -24.58
N VAL A 341 -8.81 -4.41 -25.20
CA VAL A 341 -8.10 -4.21 -26.46
C VAL A 341 -8.65 -5.15 -27.51
N ASN A 342 -9.24 -4.60 -28.56
CA ASN A 342 -9.59 -5.33 -29.77
C ASN A 342 -8.58 -4.97 -30.86
N ALA A 343 -8.11 -5.95 -31.60
CA ALA A 343 -7.28 -5.69 -32.78
C ALA A 343 -7.71 -6.56 -33.93
N LEU A 344 -7.63 -5.99 -35.14
CA LEU A 344 -7.80 -6.67 -36.40
C LEU A 344 -6.61 -6.28 -37.27
N TYR A 345 -6.00 -7.23 -37.94
CA TYR A 345 -4.93 -6.94 -38.89
C TYR A 345 -5.07 -7.77 -40.15
N TYR A 346 -4.52 -7.24 -41.24
CA TYR A 346 -4.16 -8.05 -42.39
C TYR A 346 -2.75 -7.68 -42.86
N MET A 347 -2.11 -8.62 -43.56
CA MET A 347 -0.81 -8.48 -44.20
C MET A 347 -0.82 -9.26 -45.51
N VAL A 348 -0.22 -8.66 -46.52
CA VAL A 348 0.06 -9.31 -47.81
C VAL A 348 1.58 -9.33 -47.98
N GLU A 349 2.12 -10.51 -48.26
CA GLU A 349 3.51 -10.70 -48.68
C GLU A 349 3.51 -10.88 -50.21
N PHE A 350 4.48 -10.26 -50.88
CA PHE A 350 4.61 -10.30 -52.32
C PHE A 350 6.06 -10.51 -52.74
N GLU A 351 6.25 -11.07 -53.92
CA GLU A 351 7.54 -11.32 -54.55
C GLU A 351 7.40 -11.29 -56.08
N GLN A 352 8.24 -10.50 -56.75
CA GLN A 352 8.20 -10.32 -58.18
C GLN A 352 9.62 -10.30 -58.75
N ASP A 353 9.90 -11.24 -59.65
CA ASP A 353 11.11 -11.19 -60.47
C ASP A 353 11.06 -10.00 -61.42
N LEU A 354 12.16 -9.26 -61.47
CA LEU A 354 12.36 -8.11 -62.35
C LEU A 354 13.44 -8.43 -63.40
N PRO A 355 13.50 -7.67 -64.50
CA PRO A 355 14.60 -7.78 -65.46
C PRO A 355 15.97 -7.67 -64.80
N PHE A 356 17.00 -8.20 -65.46
CA PHE A 356 18.39 -8.23 -64.98
C PHE A 356 18.61 -9.06 -63.71
N ASN A 357 17.79 -10.10 -63.50
CA ASN A 357 17.88 -11.00 -62.35
C ASN A 357 17.71 -10.25 -61.01
N MET A 358 16.90 -9.19 -60.99
CA MET A 358 16.57 -8.47 -59.76
C MET A 358 15.31 -9.07 -59.12
N LEU A 359 15.21 -9.00 -57.80
CA LEU A 359 14.03 -9.47 -57.06
C LEU A 359 13.40 -8.32 -56.28
N PHE A 360 12.12 -8.05 -56.51
CA PHE A 360 11.35 -7.09 -55.72
C PHE A 360 10.36 -7.82 -54.81
N ASN A 361 10.58 -7.76 -53.51
CA ASN A 361 9.71 -8.42 -52.55
C ASN A 361 9.40 -7.52 -51.35
N GLY A 362 8.43 -7.92 -50.56
CA GLY A 362 8.04 -7.13 -49.41
C GLY A 362 6.75 -7.57 -48.78
N ASN A 363 6.29 -6.74 -47.85
CA ASN A 363 4.98 -6.87 -47.27
C ASN A 363 4.34 -5.51 -47.01
N LEU A 364 3.02 -5.52 -47.06
CA LEU A 364 2.18 -4.41 -46.67
C LEU A 364 1.16 -4.93 -45.66
N GLY A 365 0.87 -4.13 -44.65
CA GLY A 365 -0.05 -4.51 -43.59
C GLY A 365 -0.79 -3.31 -43.03
N LEU A 366 -1.98 -3.59 -42.51
CA LEU A 366 -2.77 -2.63 -41.76
C LEU A 366 -3.28 -3.31 -40.50
N ARG A 367 -3.08 -2.64 -39.36
CA ARG A 367 -3.64 -3.05 -38.09
C ARG A 367 -4.58 -1.97 -37.56
N MET A 368 -5.80 -2.35 -37.23
CA MET A 368 -6.74 -1.56 -36.45
C MET A 368 -6.65 -2.02 -35.00
N VAL A 369 -6.53 -1.08 -34.07
CA VAL A 369 -6.58 -1.34 -32.63
C VAL A 369 -7.63 -0.43 -32.02
N GLU A 370 -8.58 -1.02 -31.32
CA GLU A 370 -9.55 -0.32 -30.49
C GLU A 370 -9.24 -0.62 -29.03
N THR A 371 -9.11 0.43 -28.22
CA THR A 371 -8.88 0.31 -26.77
C THR A 371 -9.99 1.04 -26.03
N ASP A 372 -10.70 0.31 -25.19
CA ASP A 372 -11.64 0.83 -24.21
C ASP A 372 -10.96 0.77 -22.83
N VAL A 373 -10.90 1.89 -22.14
CA VAL A 373 -10.37 1.99 -20.77
C VAL A 373 -11.46 2.52 -19.86
N LEU A 374 -11.60 1.88 -18.70
CA LEU A 374 -12.46 2.32 -17.62
C LEU A 374 -11.61 2.42 -16.35
N GLY A 375 -11.74 3.54 -15.64
CA GLY A 375 -11.07 3.78 -14.36
C GLY A 375 -12.05 4.35 -13.35
N SER A 376 -12.07 3.78 -12.15
CA SER A 376 -12.95 4.24 -11.07
C SER A 376 -12.18 4.62 -9.82
N GLY A 377 -12.69 5.63 -9.10
CA GLY A 377 -12.18 6.06 -7.80
C GLY A 377 -13.25 6.75 -6.95
N LEU A 378 -12.94 7.05 -5.69
CA LEU A 378 -13.84 7.78 -4.80
C LEU A 378 -13.77 9.28 -5.10
N MET A 379 -14.92 9.91 -5.36
CA MET A 379 -15.03 11.36 -5.52
C MET A 379 -15.97 11.96 -4.49
N THR A 380 -15.62 13.14 -3.97
CA THR A 380 -16.49 13.94 -3.09
C THR A 380 -17.13 15.08 -3.87
N PHE A 381 -18.46 15.09 -3.90
CA PHE A 381 -19.27 16.13 -4.53
C PHE A 381 -19.74 17.12 -3.47
N ASN A 382 -19.46 18.41 -3.70
CA ASN A 382 -19.87 19.50 -2.81
C ASN A 382 -21.00 20.31 -3.47
N SER A 383 -22.08 20.57 -2.72
CA SER A 383 -23.16 21.48 -3.09
C SER A 383 -23.26 22.59 -2.06
N ILE A 384 -22.99 23.83 -2.48
CA ILE A 384 -23.12 25.01 -1.63
C ILE A 384 -24.51 25.60 -1.87
N ARG A 385 -25.32 25.69 -0.82
CA ARG A 385 -26.67 26.26 -0.86
C ARG A 385 -26.74 27.52 -0.01
N LYS A 386 -27.51 28.50 -0.48
CA LYS A 386 -27.81 29.72 0.27
C LYS A 386 -28.78 29.40 1.41
N THR A 387 -28.57 30.01 2.56
CA THR A 387 -29.52 29.98 3.67
C THR A 387 -30.42 31.22 3.64
N SER A 388 -31.38 31.32 4.56
CA SER A 388 -32.16 32.55 4.78
C SER A 388 -31.31 33.74 5.23
N SER A 389 -30.08 33.51 5.72
CA SER A 389 -29.13 34.54 6.15
C SER A 389 -28.13 34.92 5.05
N TYR A 390 -28.34 34.47 3.81
CA TYR A 390 -27.45 34.80 2.69
C TYR A 390 -27.55 36.29 2.31
N ASP A 391 -26.43 36.99 2.39
CA ASP A 391 -26.30 38.37 1.92
C ASP A 391 -25.58 38.40 0.55
N PRO A 392 -26.23 38.83 -0.54
CA PRO A 392 -25.58 38.98 -1.84
C PRO A 392 -24.42 39.99 -1.85
N ALA A 393 -24.44 40.99 -0.97
CA ALA A 393 -23.38 41.99 -0.85
C ALA A 393 -22.20 41.48 0.00
N ASN A 394 -22.41 40.46 0.83
CA ASN A 394 -21.38 39.77 1.60
C ASN A 394 -21.57 38.23 1.52
N PRO A 395 -21.24 37.61 0.38
CA PRO A 395 -21.53 36.20 0.13
C PRO A 395 -20.77 35.22 1.05
N ASN A 396 -19.75 35.69 1.78
CA ASN A 396 -18.95 34.92 2.73
C ASN A 396 -19.38 35.13 4.20
N ALA A 397 -20.48 35.84 4.46
CA ALA A 397 -21.00 36.03 5.82
C ALA A 397 -21.27 34.66 6.48
N ALA A 398 -20.84 34.53 7.74
CA ALA A 398 -21.01 33.29 8.51
C ALA A 398 -22.49 32.89 8.58
N GLY A 399 -22.80 31.63 8.28
CA GLY A 399 -24.17 31.12 8.25
C GLY A 399 -24.97 31.48 6.99
N GLY A 400 -24.45 32.32 6.07
CA GLY A 400 -25.12 32.68 4.82
C GLY A 400 -25.15 31.56 3.77
N THR A 401 -24.26 30.59 3.87
CA THR A 401 -24.27 29.37 3.04
C THR A 401 -24.12 28.12 3.89
N VAL A 402 -24.58 26.99 3.36
CA VAL A 402 -24.37 25.65 3.91
C VAL A 402 -23.80 24.77 2.80
N THR A 403 -22.78 23.98 3.14
CA THR A 403 -22.17 23.03 2.20
C THR A 403 -22.64 21.61 2.53
N TYR A 404 -23.17 20.93 1.53
CA TYR A 404 -23.48 19.50 1.58
C TYR A 404 -22.44 18.73 0.80
N SER A 405 -21.81 17.76 1.43
CA SER A 405 -20.80 16.90 0.80
C SER A 405 -21.28 15.45 0.79
N VAL A 406 -21.14 14.79 -0.37
CA VAL A 406 -21.40 13.36 -0.54
C VAL A 406 -20.22 12.72 -1.28
N SER A 407 -19.70 11.63 -0.74
CA SER A 407 -18.63 10.86 -1.38
C SER A 407 -19.17 9.58 -2.00
N ARG A 408 -18.81 9.30 -3.25
CA ARG A 408 -19.24 8.10 -3.99
C ARG A 408 -18.18 7.64 -4.98
N GLN A 409 -18.19 6.34 -5.23
CA GLN A 409 -17.41 5.74 -6.32
C GLN A 409 -17.88 6.33 -7.66
N THR A 410 -16.96 6.81 -8.47
CA THR A 410 -17.21 7.41 -9.78
C THR A 410 -16.30 6.77 -10.82
N THR A 411 -16.83 6.57 -12.02
CA THR A 411 -16.18 5.85 -13.12
C THR A 411 -16.00 6.78 -14.31
N PHE A 412 -14.83 6.75 -14.92
CA PHE A 412 -14.49 7.44 -16.16
C PHE A 412 -14.16 6.43 -17.25
N GLU A 413 -14.64 6.71 -18.45
CA GLU A 413 -14.48 5.82 -19.60
C GLU A 413 -13.87 6.57 -20.77
N LYS A 414 -12.98 5.91 -21.50
CA LYS A 414 -12.42 6.42 -22.75
C LYS A 414 -12.25 5.32 -23.77
N LYS A 415 -12.67 5.62 -25.00
CA LYS A 415 -12.51 4.77 -26.18
C LYS A 415 -11.60 5.42 -27.20
N THR A 416 -10.67 4.66 -27.75
CA THR A 416 -9.76 5.10 -28.82
C THR A 416 -9.70 4.06 -29.92
N ARG A 417 -9.52 4.50 -31.16
CA ARG A 417 -9.36 3.63 -32.32
C ARG A 417 -8.23 4.15 -33.19
N ASP A 418 -7.23 3.31 -33.40
CA ASP A 418 -6.00 3.63 -34.12
C ASP A 418 -5.82 2.73 -35.34
N TRP A 419 -5.42 3.33 -36.45
CA TRP A 419 -5.07 2.64 -37.69
C TRP A 419 -3.56 2.75 -37.91
N LEU A 420 -2.91 1.59 -37.99
CA LEU A 420 -1.47 1.41 -37.96
C LEU A 420 -1.01 0.73 -39.26
N PRO A 421 -0.83 1.47 -40.36
CA PRO A 421 -0.25 0.93 -41.58
C PRO A 421 1.24 0.63 -41.41
N SER A 422 1.72 -0.39 -42.11
CA SER A 422 3.13 -0.76 -42.21
C SER A 422 3.47 -1.22 -43.63
N TYR A 423 4.61 -0.76 -44.14
CA TYR A 423 5.12 -1.11 -45.47
C TYR A 423 6.60 -1.47 -45.35
N ASN A 424 6.98 -2.59 -45.96
CA ASN A 424 8.35 -3.05 -46.08
C ASN A 424 8.58 -3.50 -47.51
N PHE A 425 9.52 -2.86 -48.20
CA PHE A 425 9.87 -3.16 -49.58
C PHE A 425 11.37 -3.39 -49.69
N ASN A 426 11.76 -4.43 -50.42
CA ASN A 426 13.14 -4.78 -50.70
C ASN A 426 13.32 -4.95 -52.21
N LEU A 427 14.36 -4.32 -52.75
CA LEU A 427 14.83 -4.55 -54.11
C LEU A 427 16.23 -5.17 -54.03
N TRP A 428 16.35 -6.43 -54.39
CA TRP A 428 17.62 -7.11 -54.59
C TRP A 428 18.15 -6.74 -55.97
N VAL A 429 19.15 -5.86 -56.01
CA VAL A 429 19.80 -5.38 -57.24
C VAL A 429 20.75 -6.44 -57.77
N VAL A 430 21.40 -7.17 -56.87
CA VAL A 430 22.14 -8.41 -57.14
C VAL A 430 21.61 -9.45 -56.15
N PRO A 431 21.04 -10.58 -56.64
CA PRO A 431 20.48 -11.61 -55.76
C PRO A 431 21.47 -12.02 -54.68
N ASP A 432 20.98 -12.09 -53.45
CA ASP A 432 21.74 -12.50 -52.26
C ASP A 432 22.99 -11.65 -51.92
N GLU A 433 23.25 -10.56 -52.65
CA GLU A 433 24.44 -9.71 -52.44
C GLU A 433 24.08 -8.26 -52.09
N VAL A 434 23.20 -7.62 -52.88
CA VAL A 434 22.91 -6.18 -52.75
C VAL A 434 21.41 -5.95 -52.66
N VAL A 435 20.96 -5.38 -51.53
CA VAL A 435 19.56 -5.07 -51.27
C VAL A 435 19.35 -3.59 -50.91
N VAL A 436 18.39 -2.96 -51.59
CA VAL A 436 17.85 -1.65 -51.22
C VAL A 436 16.55 -1.88 -50.45
N ARG A 437 16.45 -1.32 -49.24
CA ARG A 437 15.29 -1.50 -48.36
C ARG A 437 14.59 -0.18 -48.06
N TYR A 438 13.27 -0.19 -48.12
CA TYR A 438 12.42 0.89 -47.65
C TYR A 438 11.42 0.35 -46.64
N TYR A 439 11.30 1.02 -45.50
CA TYR A 439 10.35 0.67 -44.45
C TYR A 439 9.70 1.93 -43.88
N THR A 440 8.38 1.88 -43.71
CA THR A 440 7.65 2.90 -42.94
C THR A 440 6.49 2.25 -42.20
N ALA A 441 6.26 2.67 -40.96
CA ALA A 441 5.16 2.19 -40.16
C ALA A 441 4.67 3.26 -39.19
N ARG A 442 3.38 3.22 -38.88
CA ARG A 442 2.80 3.98 -37.77
C ARG A 442 2.64 3.06 -36.57
N THR A 443 3.13 3.50 -35.41
CA THR A 443 3.00 2.78 -34.14
C THR A 443 2.38 3.69 -33.08
N ILE A 444 1.87 3.11 -31.99
CA ILE A 444 1.30 3.83 -30.86
C ILE A 444 1.83 3.26 -29.55
N ALA A 445 2.12 4.15 -28.61
CA ALA A 445 2.33 3.82 -27.20
C ALA A 445 1.13 4.31 -26.40
N ARG A 446 0.54 3.42 -25.60
CA ARG A 446 -0.63 3.75 -24.78
C ARG A 446 -0.16 4.20 -23.39
N PRO A 447 -0.82 5.18 -22.75
CA PRO A 447 -0.57 5.48 -21.36
C PRO A 447 -0.79 4.24 -20.49
N PRO A 448 0.01 4.04 -19.44
CA PRO A 448 -0.26 2.98 -18.47
C PRO A 448 -1.58 3.28 -17.74
N ILE A 449 -2.32 2.21 -17.39
CA ILE A 449 -3.65 2.27 -16.78
C ILE A 449 -3.68 3.16 -15.52
N ASN A 450 -2.62 3.12 -14.70
CA ASN A 450 -2.51 3.94 -13.49
C ASN A 450 -2.52 5.47 -13.74
N ARG A 451 -2.22 5.92 -14.96
CA ARG A 451 -2.30 7.34 -15.35
C ARG A 451 -3.67 7.74 -15.89
N LEU A 452 -4.60 6.79 -16.00
CA LEU A 452 -5.95 7.00 -16.51
C LEU A 452 -6.99 7.00 -15.39
N MET A 453 -6.57 6.80 -14.14
CA MET A 453 -7.45 6.85 -12.98
C MET A 453 -7.75 8.29 -12.55
N PRO A 454 -8.98 8.56 -12.07
CA PRO A 454 -9.27 9.82 -11.39
C PRO A 454 -8.44 9.94 -10.11
N ALA A 455 -7.90 11.13 -9.87
CA ALA A 455 -7.12 11.49 -8.67
C ALA A 455 -8.01 12.11 -7.60
#